data_AF-A0A918YSE1-F1
#
_entry.id   AF-A0A918YSE1-F1
#
_cell.length_a   1.000
_cell.length_b   1.000
_cell.length_c   1.000
_cell.angle_alpha   90.00
_cell.angle_beta   90.00
_cell.angle_gamma   90.00
#
_symmetry.space_group_name_H-M   'P 1'
#
loop_
_entity.id
_entity.type
_entity.pdbx_description
1 polymer ?
#
loop_
_entity_poly.entity_id
_entity_poly.type
_entity_poly.pdbx_seq_one_letter_code
_entity_poly.pdbx_strand_id
1 'polypeptide(L)'
;MKLWSDAWAEFVPFLSFDVEIRKVICSTNAIESVNARIRRAVRARGHFPNEAAALKCVYMALMSLDPTGKGRKRWTMRWKAPLNAFQIAFEGRLTPSNN
;
A
#
# COMPACT_ATOMS: atom_id res chain seq x y z
N MET A 1 1.09 26.77 -0.83
CA MET A 1 2.54 26.94 -1.00
C MET A 1 3.32 26.30 0.13
N LYS A 2 3.12 26.71 1.40
CA LYS A 2 3.88 26.20 2.56
C LYS A 2 3.97 24.66 2.67
N LEU A 3 2.85 23.92 2.58
CA LEU A 3 2.86 22.45 2.65
C LEU A 3 3.83 21.79 1.66
N TRP A 4 3.81 22.22 0.39
CA TRP A 4 4.67 21.65 -0.64
C TRP A 4 6.13 22.08 -0.47
N SER A 5 6.37 23.33 -0.08
CA SER A 5 7.71 23.83 0.21
C SER A 5 8.35 23.07 1.37
N ASP A 6 7.58 22.80 2.43
CA ASP A 6 8.04 22.08 3.63
C ASP A 6 8.35 20.61 3.32
N ALA A 7 7.49 19.95 2.53
CA ALA A 7 7.65 18.53 2.16
C ALA A 7 8.57 18.30 0.94
N TRP A 8 9.05 19.36 0.28
CA TRP A 8 9.75 19.24 -1.00
C TRP A 8 11.02 18.38 -0.89
N ALA A 9 11.78 18.55 0.19
CA ALA A 9 13.00 17.77 0.45
C ALA A 9 12.72 16.26 0.59
N GLU A 10 11.56 15.88 1.13
CA GLU A 10 11.12 14.50 1.26
C GLU A 10 10.58 13.94 -0.07
N PHE A 11 10.01 14.80 -0.91
CA PHE A 11 9.46 14.41 -2.21
C PHE A 11 10.52 14.27 -3.31
N VAL A 12 11.60 15.04 -3.31
CA VAL A 12 12.64 14.99 -4.35
C VAL A 12 13.22 13.58 -4.57
N PRO A 13 13.54 12.77 -3.53
CA PRO A 13 14.00 11.39 -3.71
C PRO A 13 13.01 10.51 -4.49
N PHE A 14 11.71 10.78 -4.42
CA PHE A 14 10.73 10.02 -5.20
C PHE A 14 10.91 10.21 -6.72
N LEU A 15 11.41 11.37 -7.16
CA LEU A 15 11.61 11.68 -8.58
C LEU A 15 12.79 10.93 -9.19
N SER A 16 13.75 10.46 -8.39
CA SER A 16 14.91 9.69 -8.87
C SER A 16 14.58 8.24 -9.21
N PHE A 17 13.45 7.72 -8.75
CA PHE A 17 13.01 6.36 -9.07
C PHE A 17 12.56 6.21 -10.51
N ASP A 18 12.78 5.03 -11.10
CA ASP A 18 12.23 4.69 -12.41
C ASP A 18 10.72 4.84 -12.49
N VAL A 19 10.22 5.11 -13.70
CA VAL A 19 8.79 5.30 -13.96
C VAL A 19 7.93 4.14 -13.46
N GLU A 20 8.44 2.91 -13.52
CA GLU A 20 7.72 1.71 -13.05
C GLU A 20 7.57 1.70 -11.52
N ILE A 21 8.59 2.13 -10.78
CA ILE A 21 8.52 2.29 -9.32
C ILE A 21 7.57 3.43 -8.96
N ARG A 22 7.69 4.57 -9.65
CA ARG A 22 6.85 5.75 -9.39
C ARG A 22 5.36 5.46 -9.61
N LYS A 23 5.00 4.72 -10.66
CA LYS A 23 3.61 4.30 -10.94
C LYS A 23 3.00 3.52 -9.78
N VAL A 24 3.78 2.65 -9.11
CA VAL A 24 3.29 1.87 -7.97
C VAL A 24 3.05 2.78 -6.76
N ILE A 25 4.03 3.64 -6.43
CA ILE A 25 3.96 4.53 -5.26
C ILE A 25 2.83 5.56 -5.43
N CYS A 26 2.71 6.20 -6.60
CA CYS A 26 1.65 7.17 -6.87
C CYS A 26 0.27 6.55 -7.09
N SER A 27 0.13 5.22 -7.06
CA SER A 27 -1.19 4.60 -7.12
C SER A 27 -1.89 4.74 -5.75
N THR A 28 -2.53 5.88 -5.53
CA THR A 28 -3.25 6.16 -4.28
C THR A 28 -4.37 5.15 -4.01
N ASN A 29 -4.90 4.53 -5.07
CA ASN A 29 -5.93 3.48 -5.04
C ASN A 29 -5.66 2.37 -4.01
N ALA A 30 -4.40 1.95 -3.81
CA ALA A 30 -4.09 0.88 -2.85
C ALA A 30 -4.44 1.30 -1.42
N ILE A 31 -3.89 2.41 -0.96
CA ILE A 31 -4.08 2.94 0.40
C ILE A 31 -5.52 3.45 0.58
N GLU A 32 -6.05 4.16 -0.43
CA GLU A 32 -7.42 4.68 -0.39
C GLU A 32 -8.46 3.58 -0.32
N SER A 33 -8.29 2.48 -1.06
CA SER A 33 -9.23 1.34 -1.03
C SER A 33 -9.28 0.66 0.35
N VAL A 34 -8.14 0.53 1.03
CA VAL A 34 -8.06 0.02 2.40
C VAL A 34 -8.74 1.00 3.36
N ASN A 35 -8.37 2.27 3.30
CA ASN A 35 -8.94 3.32 4.16
C ASN A 35 -10.45 3.43 3.98
N ALA A 36 -10.97 3.33 2.76
CA ALA A 36 -12.40 3.35 2.49
C ALA A 36 -13.13 2.19 3.17
N ARG A 37 -12.55 0.99 3.17
CA ARG A 37 -13.12 -0.20 3.81
C ARG A 37 -13.06 -0.14 5.33
N ILE A 38 -11.95 0.31 5.89
CA ILE A 38 -11.83 0.56 7.34
C ILE A 38 -12.87 1.59 7.78
N ARG A 39 -12.98 2.73 7.08
CA ARG A 39 -13.98 3.76 7.39
C ARG A 39 -15.40 3.20 7.31
N ARG A 40 -15.72 2.36 6.32
CA ARG A 40 -17.02 1.70 6.21
C ARG A 40 -17.31 0.81 7.41
N ALA A 41 -16.36 -0.05 7.79
CA ALA A 41 -16.51 -0.98 8.92
C ALA A 41 -16.69 -0.22 10.25
N VAL A 42 -15.89 0.81 10.49
CA VAL A 42 -15.95 1.66 11.69
C VAL A 42 -17.29 2.40 11.76
N ARG A 43 -17.73 3.04 10.65
CA ARG A 43 -19.02 3.76 10.59
C ARG A 43 -20.22 2.85 10.83
N ALA A 44 -20.18 1.62 10.32
CA ALA A 44 -21.25 0.64 10.53
C ALA A 44 -21.35 0.20 12.01
N ARG A 45 -20.25 0.25 12.77
CA ARG A 45 -20.22 -0.15 14.18
C ARG A 45 -20.62 0.98 15.14
N GLY A 46 -20.25 2.23 14.84
CA GLY A 46 -20.50 3.38 15.71
C GLY A 46 -19.50 3.45 16.87
N HIS A 47 -20.00 3.50 18.11
CA HIS A 47 -19.15 3.53 19.31
C HIS A 47 -18.56 2.15 19.63
N PHE A 48 -17.32 2.16 20.14
CA PHE A 48 -16.64 0.95 20.64
C PHE A 48 -16.60 0.96 22.17
N PRO A 49 -16.81 -0.20 22.83
CA PRO A 49 -16.78 -0.31 24.28
C PRO A 49 -15.36 -0.23 24.87
N ASN A 50 -14.33 -0.55 24.09
CA ASN A 50 -12.91 -0.42 24.44
C ASN A 50 -12.03 -0.44 23.19
N GLU A 51 -10.74 -0.19 23.36
CA GLU A 51 -9.75 -0.19 22.27
C GLU A 51 -9.61 -1.56 21.59
N ALA A 52 -9.64 -2.66 22.36
CA ALA A 52 -9.54 -4.01 21.81
C ALA A 52 -10.67 -4.33 20.83
N ALA A 53 -11.89 -3.85 21.10
CA ALA A 53 -13.04 -3.99 20.20
C ALA A 53 -12.87 -3.19 18.91
N ALA A 54 -12.29 -1.98 18.99
CA ALA A 54 -11.96 -1.17 17.82
C ALA A 54 -10.89 -1.86 16.96
N LEU A 55 -9.80 -2.35 17.59
CA LEU A 55 -8.74 -3.07 16.90
C LEU A 55 -9.26 -4.34 16.21
N LYS A 56 -10.13 -5.11 16.89
CA LYS A 56 -10.76 -6.30 16.30
C LYS A 56 -11.61 -5.95 15.07
N CYS A 57 -12.31 -4.83 15.08
CA CYS A 57 -13.09 -4.36 13.92
C CYS A 57 -12.18 -4.04 12.72
N VAL A 58 -11.09 -3.31 12.93
CA VAL A 58 -10.10 -3.02 11.88
C VAL A 58 -9.46 -4.30 11.36
N TYR A 59 -9.06 -5.22 12.25
CA TYR A 59 -8.50 -6.52 11.87
C TYR A 59 -9.45 -7.31 10.97
N MET A 60 -10.72 -7.44 11.36
CA MET A 60 -11.71 -8.15 10.53
C MET A 60 -11.94 -7.46 9.19
N ALA A 61 -11.96 -6.12 9.15
CA ALA A 61 -12.07 -5.37 7.90
C ALA A 61 -10.89 -5.65 6.96
N LEU A 62 -9.67 -5.74 7.49
CA LEU A 62 -8.47 -6.08 6.73
C LEU A 62 -8.48 -7.53 6.23
N MET A 63 -8.81 -8.50 7.09
CA MET A 63 -8.86 -9.91 6.70
C MET A 63 -9.92 -10.17 5.62
N SER A 64 -10.99 -9.38 5.59
CA SER A 64 -12.01 -9.45 4.55
C SER A 64 -11.57 -8.88 3.19
N LEU A 65 -10.39 -8.26 3.07
CA LEU A 65 -9.95 -7.59 1.83
C LEU A 65 -9.81 -8.54 0.65
N ASP A 66 -9.22 -9.70 0.89
CA ASP A 66 -8.97 -10.72 -0.13
C ASP A 66 -9.21 -12.13 0.42
N PRO A 67 -10.46 -12.48 0.77
CA PRO A 67 -10.78 -13.73 1.46
C PRO A 67 -10.53 -14.96 0.59
N THR A 68 -10.35 -14.77 -0.73
CA THR A 68 -10.10 -15.86 -1.69
C THR A 68 -8.68 -15.84 -2.27
N GLY A 69 -7.84 -14.87 -1.91
CA GLY A 69 -6.49 -14.70 -2.47
C GLY A 69 -6.44 -14.27 -3.94
N LYS A 70 -7.59 -14.02 -4.58
CA LYS A 70 -7.68 -13.66 -6.01
C LYS A 70 -7.15 -12.25 -6.25
N GLY A 71 -7.34 -11.34 -5.30
CA GLY A 71 -6.75 -10.00 -5.33
C GLY A 71 -5.23 -10.09 -5.40
N ARG A 72 -4.61 -10.84 -4.49
CA ARG A 72 -3.17 -11.06 -4.43
C ARG A 72 -2.60 -11.54 -5.77
N LYS A 73 -3.22 -12.56 -6.39
CA LYS A 73 -2.79 -13.07 -7.70
C LYS A 73 -2.79 -11.99 -8.79
N ARG A 74 -3.84 -11.16 -8.85
CA ARG A 74 -3.95 -10.05 -9.81
C ARG A 74 -2.89 -8.99 -9.57
N TRP A 75 -2.62 -8.68 -8.30
CA TRP A 75 -1.59 -7.73 -7.92
C TRP A 75 -0.20 -8.23 -8.31
N THR A 76 0.16 -9.48 -8.02
CA THR A 76 1.50 -10.04 -8.34
C THR A 76 1.90 -9.85 -9.82
N MET A 77 0.95 -9.97 -10.76
CA MET A 77 1.23 -9.74 -12.19
C MET A 77 1.66 -8.30 -12.50
N ARG A 78 1.12 -7.31 -11.79
CA ARG A 78 1.43 -5.88 -11.98
C ARG A 78 2.80 -5.47 -11.39
N TRP A 79 3.39 -6.32 -10.55
CA TRP A 79 4.64 -6.04 -9.86
C TRP A 79 5.89 -6.46 -10.63
N LYS A 80 5.77 -7.20 -11.75
CA LYS A 80 6.95 -7.69 -12.50
C LYS A 80 7.88 -6.57 -12.96
N ALA A 81 7.37 -5.58 -13.69
CA ALA A 81 8.20 -4.46 -14.17
C ALA A 81 8.78 -3.60 -13.03
N PRO A 82 8.00 -3.21 -12.00
CA PRO A 82 8.54 -2.54 -10.82
C PRO A 82 9.62 -3.34 -10.09
N LEU A 83 9.46 -4.66 -9.92
CA LEU A 83 10.44 -5.52 -9.24
C LEU A 83 11.77 -5.56 -10.00
N ASN A 84 11.75 -5.61 -11.33
CA ASN A 84 12.95 -5.52 -12.14
C ASN A 84 13.65 -4.16 -11.95
N ALA A 85 12.90 -3.07 -11.94
CA ALA A 85 13.44 -1.73 -11.68
C ALA A 85 14.04 -1.62 -10.27
N PHE A 86 13.39 -2.19 -9.25
CA PHE A 86 13.93 -2.25 -7.89
C PHE A 86 15.22 -3.06 -7.81
N GLN A 87 15.34 -4.15 -8.56
CA GLN A 87 16.54 -4.97 -8.58
C GLN A 87 17.75 -4.20 -9.13
N ILE A 88 17.54 -3.33 -10.13
CA ILE A 88 18.58 -2.47 -10.69
C ILE A 88 18.88 -1.29 -9.74
N ALA A 89 17.85 -0.60 -9.25
CA ALA A 89 18.02 0.58 -8.39
C ALA A 89 18.62 0.23 -7.01
N PHE A 90 18.45 -1.00 -6.55
CA PHE A 90 18.89 -1.48 -5.24
C PHE A 90 19.57 -2.85 -5.34
N GLU A 91 20.71 -2.90 -6.04
CA GLU A 91 21.48 -4.12 -6.21
C GLU A 91 21.78 -4.81 -4.87
N GLY A 92 21.68 -6.14 -4.85
CA GLY A 92 21.93 -6.96 -3.66
C GLY A 92 20.87 -6.90 -2.56
N ARG A 93 19.81 -6.07 -2.70
CA ARG A 93 18.71 -6.00 -1.72
C ARG A 93 17.58 -6.99 -1.96
N LEU A 94 17.39 -7.40 -3.21
CA LEU A 94 16.38 -8.39 -3.60
C LEU A 94 17.07 -9.70 -3.96
N THR A 95 16.73 -10.77 -3.26
CA THR A 95 17.14 -12.13 -3.64
C THR A 95 16.16 -12.66 -4.68
N PRO A 96 16.63 -13.05 -5.89
CA PRO A 96 15.79 -13.78 -6.83
C PRO A 96 15.24 -15.03 -6.11
N SER A 97 13.92 -15.18 -6.09
CA SER A 97 13.31 -16.42 -5.63
C SER A 97 13.68 -17.50 -6.64
N ASN A 98 14.52 -18.46 -6.26
CA ASN A 98 14.75 -19.68 -7.04
C ASN A 98 13.47 -20.52 -6.99
N ASN A 99 12.52 -20.25 -7.89
CA ASN A 99 11.29 -21.03 -8.03
C ASN A 99 11.09 -21.42 -9.49
#